data_AF-A0A2K3J8W1-F1
#
_entry.id   AF-A0A2K3J8W1-F1
#
_cell.length_a   1.000
_cell.length_b   1.000
_cell.length_c   1.000
_cell.angle_alpha   90.00
_cell.angle_beta   90.00
_cell.angle_gamma   90.00
#
_symmetry.space_group_name_H-M   'P 1'
#
loop_
_entity.id
_entity.type
_entity.pdbx_description
1 polymer ?
#
loop_
_entity_poly.entity_id
_entity_poly.type
_entity_poly.pdbx_seq_one_letter_code
_entity_poly.pdbx_strand_id
1 'polypeptide(L)'
;MATSTFFEFFLDSLPKLLEGLQITFLLTIVAIIAGFLLGVTLALGRVYGNKVISGICIGFIEVIRGTPLLVQLFIIYFGLASVGLVFSPIQAALFGLSLNSGAYQAEYLRGSIQAIPSGQMVAARTLGMSKIQSIRTIVLPQALRISIPAWSNELIYLFKYTSIAYLIQVRELTAEGQIIASRNFRYVEIYLIIALIYLIFTFIISEIVDRTEKRFHIPGLGVPTRTSWLRNA
;
A
#
# COMPACT_ATOMS: atom_id res chain seq x y z
N MET A 1 -16.12 16.78 39.49
CA MET A 1 -15.51 16.65 38.14
C MET A 1 -16.60 16.07 37.26
N ALA A 2 -17.25 16.89 36.42
CA ALA A 2 -18.31 16.35 35.55
C ALA A 2 -17.64 15.38 34.57
N THR A 3 -18.03 14.11 34.58
CA THR A 3 -17.66 13.16 33.55
C THR A 3 -18.24 13.66 32.24
N SER A 4 -17.40 14.25 31.40
CA SER A 4 -17.75 14.63 30.03
C SER A 4 -18.40 13.43 29.36
N THR A 5 -19.55 13.63 28.71
CA THR A 5 -20.21 12.55 27.99
C THR A 5 -19.30 11.99 26.90
N PHE A 6 -19.56 10.77 26.41
CA PHE A 6 -18.81 10.22 25.28
C PHE A 6 -18.83 11.17 24.08
N PHE A 7 -19.98 11.80 23.83
CA PHE A 7 -20.17 12.72 22.72
C PHE A 7 -19.34 14.01 22.84
N GLU A 8 -19.30 14.62 24.04
CA GLU A 8 -18.44 15.78 24.30
C GLU A 8 -16.96 15.44 24.09
N PHE A 9 -16.52 14.30 24.64
CA PHE A 9 -15.14 13.84 24.48
C PHE A 9 -14.78 13.53 23.02
N PHE A 10 -15.73 13.00 22.25
CA PHE A 10 -15.55 12.82 20.81
C PHE A 10 -15.33 14.16 20.10
N LEU A 11 -16.18 15.16 20.35
CA LEU A 11 -16.06 16.48 19.73
C LEU A 11 -14.75 17.18 20.12
N ASP A 12 -14.33 17.07 21.38
CA ASP A 12 -13.09 17.65 21.88
C ASP A 12 -11.84 16.99 21.27
N SER A 13 -11.91 15.68 21.03
CA SER A 13 -10.79 14.90 20.48
C SER A 13 -10.65 15.06 18.96
N LEU A 14 -11.77 15.33 18.26
CA LEU A 14 -11.86 15.30 16.80
C LEU A 14 -10.82 16.20 16.09
N PRO A 15 -10.56 17.45 16.49
CA PRO A 15 -9.58 18.30 15.80
C PRO A 15 -8.18 17.69 15.76
N LYS A 16 -7.71 17.12 16.88
CA LYS A 16 -6.40 16.47 16.95
C LYS A 16 -6.35 15.15 16.19
N LEU A 17 -7.42 14.37 16.22
CA LEU A 17 -7.52 13.17 15.40
C LEU A 17 -7.51 13.50 13.90
N LEU A 18 -8.12 14.60 13.48
CA LEU A 18 -8.07 15.06 12.08
C LEU A 18 -6.66 15.52 11.67
N GLU A 19 -5.91 16.18 12.54
CA GLU A 19 -4.48 16.48 12.31
C GLU A 19 -3.69 15.19 12.08
N GLY A 20 -3.85 14.18 12.95
CA GLY A 20 -3.21 12.87 12.78
C GLY A 20 -3.64 12.14 11.51
N LEU A 21 -4.92 12.25 11.14
CA LEU A 21 -5.46 11.67 9.91
C LEU A 21 -4.85 12.29 8.64
N GLN A 22 -4.51 13.58 8.65
CA GLN A 22 -3.80 14.21 7.53
C GLN A 22 -2.42 13.57 7.33
N ILE A 23 -1.70 13.28 8.42
CA ILE A 23 -0.42 12.57 8.36
C ILE A 23 -0.62 11.12 7.89
N THR A 24 -1.66 10.43 8.35
CA THR A 24 -2.05 9.10 7.83
C THR A 24 -2.23 9.12 6.31
N PHE A 25 -2.96 10.10 5.76
CA PHE A 25 -3.14 10.23 4.32
C PHE A 25 -1.85 10.56 3.58
N LEU A 26 -1.02 11.46 4.13
CA LEU A 26 0.30 11.78 3.57
C LEU A 26 1.16 10.53 3.43
N LEU A 27 1.29 9.75 4.51
CA LEU A 27 2.05 8.50 4.51
C LEU A 27 1.50 7.52 3.48
N THR A 28 0.17 7.34 3.45
CA THR A 28 -0.51 6.41 2.54
C THR A 28 -0.25 6.77 1.07
N ILE A 29 -0.47 8.03 0.70
CA ILE A 29 -0.36 8.49 -0.69
C ILE A 29 1.09 8.45 -1.18
N VAL A 30 2.04 8.90 -0.36
CA VAL A 30 3.45 8.89 -0.77
C VAL A 30 3.95 7.45 -0.86
N ALA A 31 3.62 6.60 0.11
CA ALA A 31 4.08 5.22 0.12
C ALA A 31 3.46 4.37 -1.00
N ILE A 32 2.18 4.58 -1.36
CA ILE A 32 1.57 3.83 -2.49
C ILE A 32 2.21 4.23 -3.82
N ILE A 33 2.50 5.53 -4.03
CA ILE A 33 3.12 6.03 -5.27
C ILE A 33 4.57 5.58 -5.37
N ALA A 34 5.37 5.79 -4.32
CA ALA A 34 6.77 5.36 -4.30
C ALA A 34 6.88 3.83 -4.37
N GLY A 35 6.00 3.12 -3.65
CA GLY A 35 5.84 1.67 -3.74
C GLY A 35 5.47 1.20 -5.14
N PHE A 36 4.60 1.92 -5.86
CA PHE A 36 4.25 1.58 -7.25
C PHE A 36 5.44 1.69 -8.19
N LEU A 37 6.20 2.79 -8.11
CA LEU A 37 7.40 2.98 -8.95
C LEU A 37 8.45 1.89 -8.67
N LEU A 38 8.67 1.59 -7.38
CA LEU A 38 9.56 0.51 -6.97
C LEU A 38 9.03 -0.86 -7.41
N GLY A 39 7.73 -1.11 -7.26
CA GLY A 39 7.08 -2.37 -7.61
C GLY A 39 7.14 -2.67 -9.10
N VAL A 40 6.91 -1.67 -9.95
CA VAL A 40 7.05 -1.80 -11.41
C VAL A 40 8.48 -2.14 -11.79
N THR A 41 9.47 -1.44 -11.23
CA THR A 41 10.88 -1.69 -11.54
C THR A 41 11.33 -3.08 -11.06
N LEU A 42 10.98 -3.48 -9.85
CA LEU A 42 11.27 -4.80 -9.29
C LEU A 42 10.59 -5.93 -10.07
N ALA A 43 9.31 -5.79 -10.43
CA ALA A 43 8.59 -6.79 -11.20
C ALA A 43 9.21 -7.00 -12.60
N LEU A 44 9.53 -5.92 -13.30
CA LEU A 44 10.17 -5.99 -14.62
C LEU A 44 11.59 -6.57 -14.52
N GLY A 45 12.36 -6.18 -13.50
CA GLY A 45 13.69 -6.75 -13.23
C GLY A 45 13.61 -8.25 -12.93
N ARG A 46 12.66 -8.68 -12.10
CA ARG A 46 12.41 -10.09 -11.76
C ARG A 46 12.01 -10.90 -12.99
N VAL A 47 11.07 -10.42 -13.81
CA VAL A 47 10.50 -11.19 -14.94
C VAL A 47 11.40 -11.16 -16.18
N TYR A 48 11.99 -10.01 -16.50
CA TYR A 48 12.65 -9.79 -17.79
C TYR A 48 14.16 -9.53 -17.70
N GLY A 49 14.70 -9.33 -16.48
CA GLY A 49 16.13 -9.16 -16.25
C GLY A 49 16.95 -10.41 -16.56
N ASN A 50 18.27 -10.25 -16.58
CA ASN A 50 19.18 -11.39 -16.62
C ASN A 50 19.19 -12.13 -15.27
N LYS A 51 19.91 -13.25 -15.16
CA LYS A 51 19.95 -14.07 -13.93
C LYS A 51 20.35 -13.28 -12.68
N VAL A 52 21.28 -12.33 -12.81
CA VAL A 52 21.77 -11.51 -11.68
C VAL A 52 20.71 -10.50 -11.25
N ILE A 53 20.17 -9.72 -12.18
CA ILE A 53 19.12 -8.72 -11.90
C ILE A 53 17.89 -9.41 -11.30
N SER A 54 17.46 -10.50 -11.92
CA SER A 54 16.32 -11.29 -11.44
C SER A 54 16.58 -11.81 -10.02
N GLY A 55 17.77 -12.35 -9.75
CA GLY A 55 18.16 -12.80 -8.41
C GLY A 55 18.15 -11.69 -7.36
N ILE A 56 18.65 -10.50 -7.67
CA ILE A 56 18.62 -9.33 -6.78
C ILE A 56 17.17 -8.91 -6.49
N CYS A 57 16.34 -8.80 -7.52
CA CYS A 57 14.93 -8.44 -7.35
C CYS A 57 14.17 -9.47 -6.51
N ILE A 58 14.39 -10.78 -6.76
CA ILE A 58 13.81 -11.86 -5.96
C ILE A 58 14.28 -11.73 -4.50
N GLY A 59 15.59 -11.61 -4.27
CA GLY A 59 16.14 -11.48 -2.92
C GLY A 59 15.52 -10.32 -2.15
N PHE A 60 15.45 -9.13 -2.76
CA PHE A 60 14.80 -7.96 -2.16
C PHE A 60 13.33 -8.24 -1.84
N ILE A 61 12.55 -8.74 -2.80
CA ILE A 61 11.11 -8.98 -2.65
C ILE A 61 10.85 -10.00 -1.53
N GLU A 62 11.57 -11.13 -1.52
CA GLU A 62 11.36 -12.19 -0.53
C GLU A 62 11.80 -11.76 0.87
N VAL A 63 12.89 -10.98 1.01
CA VAL A 63 13.31 -10.42 2.31
C VAL A 63 12.26 -9.47 2.87
N ILE A 64 11.76 -8.54 2.05
CA ILE A 64 10.79 -7.54 2.51
C ILE A 64 9.42 -8.18 2.81
N ARG A 65 8.93 -9.11 1.98
CA ARG A 65 7.65 -9.80 2.24
C ARG A 65 7.76 -10.86 3.33
N GLY A 66 8.97 -11.38 3.58
CA GLY A 66 9.26 -12.35 4.62
C GLY A 66 9.56 -11.74 6.00
N THR A 67 9.63 -10.41 6.11
CA THR A 67 9.91 -9.72 7.38
C THR A 67 8.75 -8.81 7.80
N PRO A 68 8.43 -8.70 9.11
CA PRO A 68 7.37 -7.82 9.57
C PRO A 68 7.68 -6.34 9.28
N LEU A 69 6.67 -5.59 8.78
CA LEU A 69 6.78 -4.16 8.54
C LEU A 69 7.25 -3.38 9.78
N LEU A 70 6.77 -3.74 10.96
CA LEU A 70 7.21 -3.11 12.23
C LEU A 70 8.73 -3.23 12.42
N VAL A 71 9.29 -4.43 12.18
CA VAL A 71 10.73 -4.67 12.31
C VAL A 71 11.50 -3.86 11.28
N GLN A 72 11.00 -3.75 10.04
CA GLN A 72 11.60 -2.91 9.00
C GLN A 72 11.66 -1.44 9.45
N LEU A 73 10.56 -0.90 10.01
CA LEU A 73 10.53 0.46 10.53
C LEU A 73 11.52 0.68 11.67
N PHE A 74 11.66 -0.28 12.59
CA PHE A 74 12.65 -0.21 13.67
C PHE A 74 14.09 -0.24 13.17
N ILE A 75 14.39 -1.08 12.18
CA ILE A 75 15.73 -1.12 11.57
C ILE A 75 16.03 0.22 10.89
N ILE A 76 15.07 0.78 10.15
CA ILE A 76 15.27 2.06 9.44
C ILE A 76 15.43 3.21 10.43
N TYR A 77 14.58 3.29 11.47
CA TYR A 77 14.58 4.43 12.37
C TYR A 77 15.68 4.34 13.45
N PHE A 78 15.80 3.19 14.14
CA PHE A 78 16.77 3.01 15.23
C PHE A 78 18.08 2.40 14.73
N GLY A 79 18.00 1.40 13.85
CA GLY A 79 19.18 0.66 13.36
C GLY A 79 20.11 1.54 12.53
N LEU A 80 19.59 2.24 11.52
CA LEU A 80 20.41 3.09 10.65
C LEU A 80 21.02 4.30 11.38
N ALA A 81 20.35 4.80 12.43
CA ALA A 81 20.91 5.85 13.27
C ALA A 81 22.23 5.42 13.93
N SER A 82 22.38 4.13 14.28
CA SER A 82 23.62 3.60 14.88
C SER A 82 24.83 3.63 13.95
N VAL A 83 24.62 3.71 12.63
CA VAL A 83 25.68 3.83 11.61
C VAL A 83 25.78 5.25 11.03
N GLY A 84 25.16 6.24 11.70
CA GLY A 84 25.23 7.66 11.34
C GLY A 84 24.17 8.14 10.35
N LEU A 85 23.22 7.29 9.94
CA LEU A 85 22.13 7.65 9.04
C LEU A 85 20.86 7.93 9.86
N VAL A 86 20.65 9.20 10.20
CA VAL A 86 19.53 9.63 11.05
C VAL A 86 18.37 10.12 10.19
N PHE A 87 17.23 9.43 10.29
CA PHE A 87 15.97 9.81 9.65
C PHE A 87 15.03 10.47 10.67
N SER A 88 14.25 11.47 10.24
CA SER A 88 13.09 11.88 11.02
C SER A 88 12.03 10.76 11.05
N PRO A 89 11.14 10.71 12.06
CA PRO A 89 10.06 9.72 12.13
C PRO A 89 9.28 9.57 10.82
N ILE A 90 8.89 10.70 10.22
CA ILE A 90 8.13 10.72 8.97
C ILE A 90 8.98 10.17 7.82
N GLN A 91 10.26 10.55 7.73
CA GLN A 91 11.14 10.02 6.68
C GLN A 91 11.33 8.50 6.80
N ALA A 92 11.54 8.00 8.02
CA ALA A 92 11.69 6.57 8.27
C ALA A 92 10.41 5.80 7.92
N ALA A 93 9.24 6.34 8.30
CA ALA A 93 7.94 5.75 7.95
C ALA A 93 7.71 5.74 6.43
N LEU A 94 7.94 6.88 5.75
CA LEU A 94 7.80 6.96 4.30
C LEU A 94 8.72 5.96 3.59
N PHE A 95 9.98 5.86 4.02
CA PHE A 95 10.93 4.94 3.43
C PHE A 95 10.50 3.47 3.65
N GLY A 96 10.23 3.08 4.89
CA GLY A 96 9.86 1.70 5.20
C GLY A 96 8.54 1.27 4.58
N LEU A 97 7.51 2.12 4.64
CA LEU A 97 6.21 1.84 4.00
C LEU A 97 6.33 1.74 2.48
N SER A 98 7.17 2.57 1.85
CA SER A 98 7.40 2.52 0.39
C SER A 98 8.15 1.24 -0.03
N LEU A 99 9.19 0.84 0.71
CA LEU A 99 9.91 -0.41 0.45
C LEU A 99 8.98 -1.61 0.61
N ASN A 100 8.20 -1.63 1.69
CA ASN A 100 7.24 -2.69 1.97
C ASN A 100 6.19 -2.79 0.87
N SER A 101 5.46 -1.70 0.61
CA SER A 101 4.44 -1.68 -0.44
C SER A 101 5.03 -2.00 -1.81
N GLY A 102 6.24 -1.51 -2.12
CA GLY A 102 6.89 -1.82 -3.40
C GLY A 102 7.18 -3.31 -3.61
N ALA A 103 7.56 -4.05 -2.57
CA ALA A 103 7.74 -5.49 -2.68
C ALA A 103 6.42 -6.24 -2.91
N TYR A 104 5.33 -5.85 -2.24
CA TYR A 104 4.00 -6.44 -2.47
C TYR A 104 3.45 -6.08 -3.85
N GLN A 105 3.57 -4.81 -4.25
CA GLN A 105 3.15 -4.34 -5.57
C GLN A 105 3.94 -5.01 -6.71
N ALA A 106 5.22 -5.31 -6.51
CA ALA A 106 6.01 -6.08 -7.47
C ALA A 106 5.41 -7.47 -7.71
N GLU A 107 4.94 -8.14 -6.66
CA GLU A 107 4.35 -9.47 -6.76
C GLU A 107 2.97 -9.47 -7.40
N TYR A 108 2.14 -8.48 -7.09
CA TYR A 108 0.86 -8.30 -7.78
C TYR A 108 1.10 -8.13 -9.28
N LEU A 109 2.01 -7.23 -9.66
CA LEU A 109 2.32 -6.98 -11.07
C LEU A 109 2.96 -8.19 -11.75
N ARG A 110 3.83 -8.93 -11.05
CA ARG A 110 4.40 -10.19 -11.57
C ARG A 110 3.29 -11.20 -11.87
N GLY A 111 2.34 -11.39 -10.96
CA GLY A 111 1.17 -12.24 -11.17
C GLY A 111 0.34 -11.79 -12.38
N SER A 112 0.11 -10.48 -12.51
CA SER A 112 -0.60 -9.90 -13.65
C SER A 112 0.15 -10.05 -14.98
N ILE A 113 1.49 -9.94 -14.99
CA ILE A 113 2.30 -10.22 -16.18
C ILE A 113 2.17 -11.69 -16.60
N GLN A 114 2.19 -12.62 -15.63
CA GLN A 114 2.07 -14.05 -15.90
C GLN A 114 0.68 -14.48 -16.38
N ALA A 115 -0.36 -13.71 -16.04
CA ALA A 115 -1.72 -13.93 -16.54
C ALA A 115 -1.88 -13.59 -18.03
N ILE A 116 -0.95 -12.84 -18.63
CA ILE A 116 -1.01 -12.47 -20.05
C ILE A 116 -0.54 -13.67 -20.90
N PRO A 117 -1.31 -14.07 -21.94
CA PRO A 117 -0.89 -15.14 -22.84
C PRO A 117 0.48 -14.87 -23.47
N SER A 118 1.40 -15.83 -23.35
CA SER A 118 2.77 -15.72 -23.88
C SER A 118 2.81 -15.46 -25.39
N GLY A 119 1.78 -15.88 -26.12
CA GLY A 119 1.61 -15.64 -27.56
C GLY A 119 1.67 -14.15 -27.95
N GLN A 120 1.26 -13.23 -27.07
CA GLN A 120 1.37 -11.80 -27.37
C GLN A 120 2.83 -11.32 -27.45
N MET A 121 3.69 -11.82 -26.56
CA MET A 121 5.12 -11.53 -26.62
C MET A 121 5.73 -12.14 -27.88
N VAL A 122 5.38 -13.39 -28.21
CA VAL A 122 5.87 -14.07 -29.42
C VAL A 122 5.46 -13.30 -30.67
N ALA A 123 4.18 -12.94 -30.81
CA ALA A 123 3.67 -12.18 -31.95
C ALA A 123 4.35 -10.82 -32.11
N ALA A 124 4.53 -10.08 -31.01
CA ALA A 124 5.24 -8.79 -31.03
C ALA A 124 6.68 -8.93 -31.55
N ARG A 125 7.39 -9.98 -31.09
CA ARG A 125 8.77 -10.24 -31.52
C ARG A 125 8.85 -10.67 -32.99
N THR A 126 7.88 -11.45 -33.48
CA THR A 126 7.77 -11.83 -34.91
C THR A 126 7.51 -10.62 -35.81
N LEU A 127 6.78 -9.61 -35.33
CA LEU A 127 6.56 -8.34 -36.03
C LEU A 127 7.77 -7.39 -35.96
N GLY A 128 8.92 -7.85 -35.47
CA GLY A 128 10.16 -7.07 -35.44
C GLY A 128 10.32 -6.15 -34.24
N MET A 129 9.39 -6.14 -33.27
CA MET A 129 9.53 -5.31 -32.07
C MET A 129 10.69 -5.80 -31.20
N SER A 130 11.48 -4.89 -30.64
CA SER A 130 12.49 -5.21 -29.62
C SER A 130 11.83 -5.73 -28.33
N LYS A 131 12.55 -6.50 -27.49
CA LYS A 131 12.01 -7.00 -26.21
C LYS A 131 11.46 -5.86 -25.35
N ILE A 132 12.17 -4.73 -25.30
CA ILE A 132 11.77 -3.54 -24.55
C ILE A 132 10.52 -2.91 -25.17
N GLN A 133 10.44 -2.82 -26.50
CA GLN A 133 9.24 -2.33 -27.19
C GLN A 133 8.02 -3.23 -26.90
N SER A 134 8.17 -4.55 -26.99
CA SER A 134 7.10 -5.50 -26.68
C SER A 134 6.62 -5.38 -25.24
N ILE A 135 7.54 -5.25 -24.28
CA ILE A 135 7.19 -5.05 -22.86
C ILE A 135 6.46 -3.73 -22.66
N ARG A 136 7.04 -2.61 -23.11
CA ARG A 136 6.51 -1.27 -22.84
C ARG A 136 5.17 -1.00 -23.52
N THR A 137 4.98 -1.51 -24.73
CA THR A 137 3.83 -1.15 -25.57
C THR A 137 2.69 -2.16 -25.48
N ILE A 138 3.00 -3.44 -25.21
CA ILE A 138 1.98 -4.52 -25.21
C ILE A 138 1.79 -5.06 -23.81
N VAL A 139 2.82 -5.67 -23.21
CA VAL A 139 2.65 -6.41 -21.95
C VAL A 139 2.35 -5.48 -20.78
N LEU A 140 3.18 -4.46 -20.55
CA LEU A 140 3.09 -3.61 -19.36
C LEU A 140 1.73 -2.90 -19.29
N PRO A 141 1.20 -2.25 -20.34
CA PRO A 141 -0.11 -1.60 -20.27
C PRO A 141 -1.28 -2.55 -19.96
N GLN A 142 -1.17 -3.83 -20.35
CA GLN A 142 -2.16 -4.86 -20.00
C GLN A 142 -1.98 -5.33 -18.56
N ALA A 143 -0.73 -5.62 -18.16
CA ALA A 143 -0.43 -6.07 -16.81
C ALA A 143 -0.84 -5.03 -15.76
N LEU A 144 -0.57 -3.74 -16.01
CA LEU A 144 -0.98 -2.63 -15.14
C LEU A 144 -2.50 -2.56 -14.97
N ARG A 145 -3.29 -2.92 -16.00
CA ARG A 145 -4.76 -2.95 -15.90
C ARG A 145 -5.26 -4.19 -15.16
N ILE A 146 -4.63 -5.34 -15.40
CA ILE A 146 -4.95 -6.60 -14.70
C ILE A 146 -4.61 -6.48 -13.20
N SER A 147 -3.61 -5.69 -12.81
CA SER A 147 -3.20 -5.49 -11.41
C SER A 147 -4.04 -4.47 -10.64
N ILE A 148 -4.95 -3.73 -11.29
CA ILE A 148 -5.79 -2.70 -10.63
C ILE A 148 -6.49 -3.27 -9.38
N PRO A 149 -7.20 -4.41 -9.41
CA PRO A 149 -7.89 -4.93 -8.22
C PRO A 149 -6.94 -5.28 -7.06
N ALA A 150 -5.70 -5.69 -7.36
CA ALA A 150 -4.72 -5.97 -6.32
C ALA A 150 -4.18 -4.67 -5.69
N TRP A 151 -3.90 -3.64 -6.50
CA TRP A 151 -3.47 -2.33 -5.99
C TRP A 151 -4.57 -1.58 -5.23
N SER A 152 -5.80 -1.73 -5.67
CA SER A 152 -7.00 -1.30 -4.96
C SER A 152 -6.99 -1.77 -3.51
N ASN A 153 -6.74 -3.06 -3.29
CA ASN A 153 -6.64 -3.65 -1.96
C ASN A 153 -5.39 -3.19 -1.20
N GLU A 154 -4.25 -3.06 -1.90
CA GLU A 154 -3.01 -2.55 -1.32
C GLU A 154 -3.18 -1.16 -0.71
N LEU A 155 -3.89 -0.24 -1.39
CA LEU A 155 -4.17 1.10 -0.88
C LEU A 155 -4.93 1.05 0.46
N ILE A 156 -5.95 0.18 0.56
CA ILE A 156 -6.74 -0.01 1.78
C ILE A 156 -5.88 -0.60 2.91
N TYR A 157 -5.01 -1.57 2.59
CA TYR A 157 -4.09 -2.13 3.58
C TYR A 157 -3.09 -1.08 4.07
N LEU A 158 -2.49 -0.34 3.14
CA LEU A 158 -1.47 0.64 3.45
C LEU A 158 -2.03 1.76 4.34
N PHE A 159 -3.25 2.22 4.07
CA PHE A 159 -3.96 3.20 4.91
C PHE A 159 -4.09 2.74 6.36
N LYS A 160 -4.34 1.45 6.59
CA LYS A 160 -4.40 0.89 7.95
C LYS A 160 -3.00 0.65 8.53
N TYR A 161 -2.04 0.23 7.70
CA TYR A 161 -0.67 -0.07 8.12
C TYR A 161 0.13 1.17 8.54
N THR A 162 -0.24 2.37 8.10
CA THR A 162 0.37 3.60 8.63
C THR A 162 0.23 3.71 10.15
N SER A 163 -0.80 3.09 10.76
CA SER A 163 -0.95 3.07 12.23
C SER A 163 0.29 2.53 12.93
N ILE A 164 1.03 1.58 12.34
CA ILE A 164 2.24 1.01 12.93
C ILE A 164 3.33 2.08 13.12
N ALA A 165 3.30 3.17 12.33
CA ALA A 165 4.31 4.24 12.39
C ALA A 165 4.31 5.03 13.71
N TYR A 166 3.24 4.99 14.53
CA TYR A 166 3.29 5.64 15.84
C TYR A 166 4.39 5.05 16.75
N LEU A 167 4.75 3.78 16.55
CA LEU A 167 5.79 3.10 17.32
C LEU A 167 7.20 3.65 17.05
N ILE A 168 7.37 4.37 15.94
CA ILE A 168 8.58 5.16 15.63
C ILE A 168 8.31 6.66 15.75
N GLN A 169 7.37 7.05 16.60
CA GLN A 169 7.06 8.44 16.97
C GLN A 169 6.45 9.29 15.86
N VAL A 170 5.86 8.68 14.83
CA VAL A 170 5.08 9.44 13.85
C VAL A 170 3.75 9.83 14.46
N ARG A 171 3.45 11.13 14.46
CA ARG A 171 2.17 11.68 14.94
C ARG A 171 1.04 11.53 13.91
N GLU A 172 0.72 10.28 13.59
CA GLU A 172 -0.44 9.94 12.76
C GLU A 172 -1.70 9.71 13.64
N LEU A 173 -2.81 9.30 13.04
CA LEU A 173 -4.12 9.16 13.72
C LEU A 173 -4.07 8.35 15.02
N THR A 174 -3.37 7.22 15.02
CA THR A 174 -3.26 6.33 16.19
C THR A 174 -2.42 6.97 17.30
N ALA A 175 -1.34 7.66 16.93
CA ALA A 175 -0.49 8.43 17.84
C ALA A 175 -1.26 9.56 18.53
N GLU A 176 -2.03 10.35 17.78
CA GLU A 176 -2.85 11.44 18.36
C GLU A 176 -3.86 10.89 19.36
N GLY A 177 -4.52 9.78 19.02
CA GLY A 177 -5.43 9.13 19.97
C GLY A 177 -4.71 8.61 21.21
N GLN A 178 -3.51 8.02 21.07
CA GLN A 178 -2.72 7.58 22.23
C GLN A 178 -2.34 8.75 23.15
N ILE A 179 -1.96 9.90 22.58
CA ILE A 179 -1.61 11.12 23.34
C ILE A 179 -2.83 11.66 24.11
N ILE A 180 -4.01 11.64 23.49
CA ILE A 180 -5.26 12.03 24.15
C ILE A 180 -5.61 11.04 25.26
N ALA A 181 -5.50 9.73 24.97
CA ALA A 181 -5.77 8.66 25.91
C ALA A 181 -4.87 8.74 27.15
N SER A 182 -3.58 9.04 26.97
CA SER A 182 -2.61 9.07 28.06
C SER A 182 -2.81 10.26 29.01
N ARG A 183 -3.42 11.35 28.53
CA ARG A 183 -3.74 12.53 29.35
C ARG A 183 -5.02 12.33 30.15
N ASN A 184 -5.99 11.63 29.58
CA ASN A 184 -7.35 11.59 30.10
C ASN A 184 -7.71 10.21 30.69
N PHE A 185 -6.86 9.20 30.47
CA PHE A 185 -7.05 7.78 30.83
C PHE A 185 -8.27 7.09 30.18
N ARG A 186 -8.82 7.67 29.10
CA ARG A 186 -10.00 7.18 28.36
C ARG A 186 -9.63 6.36 27.12
N TYR A 187 -8.91 5.26 27.32
CA TYR A 187 -8.36 4.44 26.24
C TYR A 187 -9.43 3.71 25.42
N VAL A 188 -10.50 3.23 26.05
CA VAL A 188 -11.55 2.49 25.32
C VAL A 188 -12.27 3.43 24.36
N GLU A 189 -12.68 4.59 24.85
CA GLU A 189 -13.44 5.56 24.05
C GLU A 189 -12.63 6.07 22.87
N ILE A 190 -11.36 6.44 23.08
CA ILE A 190 -10.55 6.99 22.00
C ILE A 190 -10.20 5.94 20.94
N TYR A 191 -9.99 4.67 21.31
CA TYR A 191 -9.77 3.60 20.34
C TYR A 191 -11.05 3.22 19.58
N LEU A 192 -12.23 3.33 20.20
CA LEU A 192 -13.50 3.21 19.48
C LEU A 192 -13.66 4.33 18.45
N ILE A 193 -13.29 5.57 18.81
CA ILE A 193 -13.32 6.72 17.88
C ILE A 193 -12.34 6.51 16.73
N ILE A 194 -11.09 6.13 17.01
CA ILE A 194 -10.09 5.83 15.98
C ILE A 194 -10.57 4.70 15.05
N ALA A 195 -11.11 3.61 15.62
CA ALA A 195 -11.64 2.49 14.85
C ALA A 195 -12.78 2.95 13.92
N LEU A 196 -13.68 3.80 14.40
CA LEU A 196 -14.75 4.38 13.60
C LEU A 196 -14.21 5.26 12.47
N ILE A 197 -13.20 6.10 12.74
CA ILE A 197 -12.55 6.93 11.71
C ILE A 197 -11.91 6.03 10.64
N TYR A 198 -11.09 5.04 11.03
CA TYR A 198 -10.49 4.10 10.08
C TYR A 198 -11.55 3.37 9.26
N LEU A 199 -12.65 2.94 9.89
CA LEU A 199 -13.74 2.24 9.22
C LEU A 199 -14.44 3.13 8.17
N ILE A 200 -14.82 4.36 8.56
CA ILE A 200 -15.47 5.32 7.65
C ILE A 200 -14.57 5.60 6.44
N PHE A 201 -13.31 5.93 6.67
CA PHE A 201 -12.40 6.24 5.57
C PHE A 201 -12.04 5.00 4.75
N THR A 202 -11.96 3.82 5.36
CA THR A 202 -11.80 2.56 4.61
C THR A 202 -12.98 2.33 3.67
N PHE A 203 -14.22 2.55 4.11
CA PHE A 203 -15.41 2.46 3.25
C PHE A 203 -15.37 3.48 2.11
N ILE A 204 -15.02 4.74 2.40
CA ILE A 204 -14.91 5.80 1.38
C ILE A 204 -13.85 5.43 0.33
N ILE A 205 -12.66 5.02 0.77
CA ILE A 205 -11.57 4.60 -0.12
C ILE A 205 -12.02 3.40 -0.96
N SER A 206 -12.64 2.39 -0.33
CA SER A 206 -13.12 1.18 -1.02
C SER A 206 -14.13 1.52 -2.11
N GLU A 207 -15.10 2.41 -1.85
CA GLU A 207 -16.09 2.83 -2.85
C GLU A 207 -15.45 3.60 -4.02
N ILE A 208 -14.51 4.51 -3.74
CA ILE A 208 -13.77 5.24 -4.79
C ILE A 208 -12.99 4.27 -5.69
N VAL A 209 -12.36 3.30 -5.05
CA VAL A 209 -11.54 2.28 -5.69
C VAL A 209 -12.39 1.32 -6.52
N ASP A 210 -13.52 0.84 -6.00
CA ASP A 210 -14.46 -0.04 -6.71
C ASP A 210 -15.04 0.63 -7.96
N ARG A 211 -15.36 1.93 -7.90
CA ARG A 211 -15.80 2.70 -9.08
C ARG A 211 -14.69 2.81 -10.12
N THR A 212 -13.46 3.02 -9.67
CA THR A 212 -12.28 3.10 -10.54
C THR A 212 -12.04 1.75 -11.22
N GLU A 213 -12.09 0.66 -10.47
CA GLU A 213 -11.95 -0.70 -11.00
C GLU A 213 -13.01 -1.00 -12.06
N LYS A 214 -14.29 -0.72 -11.80
CA LYS A 214 -15.38 -0.95 -12.76
C LYS A 214 -15.18 -0.17 -14.07
N ARG A 215 -14.59 1.02 -14.01
CA ARG A 215 -14.31 1.85 -15.20
C ARG A 215 -13.16 1.31 -16.05
N PHE A 216 -12.16 0.69 -15.43
CA PHE A 216 -10.96 0.19 -16.10
C PHE A 216 -10.95 -1.33 -16.31
N HIS A 217 -12.00 -2.03 -15.89
CA HIS A 217 -12.18 -3.46 -16.10
C HIS A 217 -12.08 -3.81 -17.59
N ILE A 218 -11.28 -4.83 -17.93
CA ILE A 218 -11.13 -5.31 -19.30
C ILE A 218 -12.05 -6.54 -19.48
N PRO A 219 -13.08 -6.49 -20.34
CA PRO A 219 -13.88 -7.66 -20.66
C PRO A 219 -13.00 -8.79 -21.22
N GLY A 220 -13.09 -9.98 -20.63
CA GLY A 220 -12.35 -11.17 -21.07
C GLY A 220 -10.90 -11.31 -20.55
N LEU A 221 -10.39 -10.34 -19.77
CA LEU A 221 -9.08 -10.41 -19.11
C LEU A 221 -9.21 -9.97 -17.64
N GLY A 222 -9.15 -10.92 -16.69
CA GLY A 222 -9.22 -10.65 -15.25
C GLY A 222 -10.03 -11.68 -14.47
N VAL A 223 -10.05 -11.54 -13.13
CA VAL A 223 -10.91 -12.35 -12.25
C VAL A 223 -12.38 -11.95 -12.49
N PRO A 224 -13.34 -12.90 -12.58
CA PRO A 224 -14.74 -12.58 -12.78
C PRO A 224 -15.24 -11.59 -11.71
N THR A 225 -15.87 -10.50 -12.14
CA THR A 225 -16.47 -9.53 -11.22
C THR A 225 -17.48 -10.23 -10.31
N ARG A 226 -17.58 -9.81 -9.04
CA ARG A 226 -18.46 -10.44 -8.02
C ARG A 226 -19.93 -10.57 -8.47
N THR A 227 -20.36 -9.71 -9.40
CA THR A 227 -21.69 -9.70 -10.05
C THR A 227 -21.90 -10.80 -11.09
N SER A 228 -20.84 -11.39 -11.66
CA SER A 228 -20.95 -12.47 -12.65
C SER A 228 -21.40 -13.80 -12.04
N TRP A 229 -21.10 -14.05 -10.76
CA TRP A 229 -21.57 -15.23 -10.03
C TRP A 229 -23.09 -15.26 -9.82
N LEU A 230 -23.71 -14.08 -9.66
CA LEU A 230 -25.16 -13.95 -9.46
C LEU A 230 -25.96 -13.96 -10.78
N ARG A 231 -25.30 -13.86 -11.93
CA ARG A 231 -25.96 -13.94 -13.24
C ARG A 231 -25.95 -15.33 -13.85
N ASN A 232 -25.12 -16.23 -13.32
CA ASN A 232 -24.93 -17.59 -13.80
C ASN A 232 -25.36 -18.66 -12.76
N ALA A 233 -26.10 -18.25 -11.72
CA ALA A 233 -26.77 -19.12 -10.74
C ALA A 233 -28.29 -18.96 -10.92
#